data_AF-A0A3B3Z7V7-F1
#
_entry.id   AF-A0A3B3Z7V7-F1
#
_cell.length_a   1.000
_cell.length_b   1.000
_cell.length_c   1.000
_cell.angle_alpha   90.00
_cell.angle_beta   90.00
_cell.angle_gamma   90.00
#
_symmetry.space_group_name_H-M   'P 1'
#
loop_
_entity.id
_entity.type
_entity.pdbx_description
1 polymer ?
#
loop_
_entity_poly.entity_id
_entity_poly.type
_entity_poly.pdbx_seq_one_letter_code
_entity_poly.pdbx_strand_id
1 'polypeptide(L)' 'MAPPKKRTLPKPLPDSFILTDTEKKSWRLGRIIGEGGFGLIYLGNTFKGCICKM' A
#
# COMPACT_ATOMS: atom_id res chain seq x y z
N MET A 1 -10.15 -11.12 -34.25
CA MET A 1 -9.75 -10.05 -33.31
C MET A 1 -10.12 -10.50 -31.90
N ALA A 2 -9.16 -10.94 -31.09
CA ALA A 2 -9.44 -11.25 -29.69
C ALA A 2 -9.79 -9.93 -28.97
N PRO A 3 -10.84 -9.88 -28.13
CA PRO A 3 -11.19 -8.66 -27.40
C PRO A 3 -9.99 -8.27 -26.52
N PRO A 4 -9.66 -6.97 -26.42
CA PRO A 4 -8.57 -6.53 -25.57
C PRO A 4 -8.90 -6.97 -24.15
N LYS A 5 -8.04 -7.82 -23.56
CA LYS A 5 -8.12 -8.17 -22.14
C LYS A 5 -8.14 -6.84 -21.39
N LYS A 6 -9.30 -6.49 -20.80
CA LYS A 6 -9.39 -5.41 -19.82
C LYS A 6 -8.23 -5.67 -18.86
N ARG A 7 -7.27 -4.74 -18.78
CA ARG A 7 -6.16 -4.83 -17.83
C ARG A 7 -6.82 -4.73 -16.47
N THR A 8 -7.19 -5.89 -15.93
CA THR A 8 -7.86 -5.99 -14.64
C THR A 8 -6.87 -5.41 -13.67
N LEU A 9 -7.27 -4.31 -13.03
CA LEU A 9 -6.44 -3.73 -12.00
C LEU A 9 -6.15 -4.81 -10.95
N PRO A 10 -4.90 -4.89 -10.46
CA PRO A 10 -4.58 -5.82 -9.39
C PRO A 10 -5.61 -5.66 -8.27
N LYS A 11 -6.02 -6.77 -7.65
CA LYS A 11 -7.02 -6.70 -6.57
C LYS A 11 -6.53 -5.74 -5.49
N PRO A 12 -7.38 -4.80 -5.01
CA PRO A 12 -7.02 -3.92 -3.91
C PRO A 12 -6.59 -4.75 -2.70
N LEU A 13 -5.46 -4.35 -2.09
CA LEU A 13 -5.02 -4.84 -0.80
C LEU A 13 -6.02 -4.36 0.27
N PRO A 14 -6.26 -5.18 1.31
CA PRO A 14 -7.13 -4.78 2.40
C PRO A 14 -6.58 -3.54 3.12
N ASP A 15 -7.49 -2.67 3.61
CA ASP A 15 -7.22 -1.36 4.25
C ASP A 15 -6.37 -1.38 5.54
N SER A 16 -5.74 -2.51 5.87
CA SER A 16 -4.99 -2.71 7.10
C SER A 16 -3.75 -3.58 6.89
N PHE A 17 -3.12 -3.48 5.72
CA PHE A 17 -1.89 -4.22 5.46
C PHE A 17 -0.71 -3.57 6.19
N ILE A 18 -0.01 -4.34 7.02
CA ILE A 18 1.24 -3.89 7.66
C ILE A 18 2.38 -4.32 6.75
N LEU A 19 2.97 -3.33 6.06
CA LEU A 19 4.16 -3.54 5.25
C LEU A 19 5.38 -3.39 6.17
N THR A 20 6.12 -4.47 6.34
CA THR A 20 7.41 -4.47 7.01
C THR A 20 8.50 -4.33 5.96
N ASP A 21 9.22 -3.21 5.99
CA ASP A 21 10.36 -2.97 5.13
C ASP A 21 11.57 -3.83 5.55
N THR A 22 12.50 -4.05 4.63
CA THR A 22 13.81 -4.68 4.88
C THR A 22 14.60 -4.02 6.01
N GLU A 23 14.41 -2.71 6.23
CA GLU A 23 15.00 -1.95 7.33
C GLU A 23 14.24 -2.10 8.67
N LYS A 24 13.34 -3.09 8.81
CA LYS A 24 12.46 -3.30 9.98
C LYS A 24 11.49 -2.14 10.26
N LYS A 25 11.29 -1.24 9.29
CA LYS A 25 10.29 -0.17 9.40
C LYS A 25 8.92 -0.75 9.12
N SER A 26 7.99 -0.55 10.05
CA SER A 26 6.61 -1.00 9.89
C SER A 26 5.74 0.16 9.41
N TRP A 27 5.03 -0.07 8.32
CA TRP A 27 4.10 0.88 7.73
C TRP A 27 2.70 0.30 7.74
N ARG A 28 1.74 1.03 8.30
CA ARG A 28 0.34 0.68 8.17
C ARG A 28 -0.19 1.29 6.89
N LEU A 29 -0.46 0.45 5.90
CA LEU A 29 -1.20 0.85 4.70
C LEU A 29 -2.67 0.98 5.07
N GLY A 30 -3.22 2.16 4.84
CA GLY A 30 -4.62 2.50 5.08
C GLY A 30 -5.40 2.57 3.77
N ARG A 31 -6.30 3.55 3.68
CA ARG A 31 -7.19 3.75 2.52
C ARG A 31 -6.40 3.98 1.23
N ILE A 32 -6.93 3.46 0.12
CA ILE A 32 -6.44 3.71 -1.23
C ILE A 32 -6.66 5.19 -1.58
N ILE A 33 -5.61 5.88 -1.98
CA ILE A 33 -5.65 7.29 -2.42
C ILE A 33 -5.68 7.43 -3.94
N GLY A 34 -5.36 6.36 -4.67
CA GLY A 34 -5.44 6.35 -6.13
C GLY A 34 -5.26 4.96 -6.70
N GLU A 35 -5.93 4.72 -7.82
CA GLU A 35 -5.83 3.49 -8.60
C GLU A 35 -5.58 3.88 -10.06
N GLY A 36 -4.62 3.22 -10.73
CA GLY A 36 -4.30 3.52 -12.12
C GLY A 36 -3.43 2.47 -12.79
N GLY A 37 -2.93 2.80 -13.99
CA GLY A 37 -2.11 1.89 -14.81
C GLY A 37 -0.78 1.45 -14.17
N PHE A 38 -0.35 2.11 -13.09
CA PHE A 38 0.85 1.79 -12.31
C PHE A 38 0.55 0.90 -11.08
N GLY A 39 -0.72 0.62 -10.79
CA GLY A 39 -1.16 -0.14 -9.61
C GLY A 39 -1.99 0.70 -8.64
N LEU A 40 -1.97 0.30 -7.37
CA LEU A 40 -2.77 0.87 -6.30
C LEU A 40 -1.86 1.66 -5.35
N ILE A 41 -2.23 2.90 -5.05
CA ILE A 41 -1.49 3.78 -4.14
C ILE A 41 -2.25 3.82 -2.81
N TYR A 42 -1.54 3.51 -1.73
CA TYR A 42 -2.08 3.47 -0.37
C TYR A 42 -1.52 4.60 0.48
N LEU A 43 -2.35 5.10 1.39
CA LEU A 43 -1.89 6.01 2.43
C LEU A 43 -1.05 5.23 3.45
N GLY A 44 0.24 5.57 3.58
CA GLY A 44 1.16 4.91 4.49
C GLY A 44 1.37 5.70 5.78
N ASN A 45 0.94 5.16 6.92
CA ASN A 45 1.29 5.69 8.23
C ASN A 45 2.51 4.96 8.78
N THR A 46 3.56 5.71 9.12
CA THR A 46 4.71 5.14 9.85
C THR A 46 4.29 4.83 11.27
N PHE A 47 4.63 3.63 11.76
CA PHE A 47 4.70 3.40 13.20
C PHE A 47 5.97 4.08 13.71
N LYS A 48 5.95 5.41 13.83
CA LYS A 48 6.90 6.11 14.70
C LYS A 48 6.49 5.81 16.13
N GLY A 49 7.01 4.70 16.67
CA GLY A 49 7.15 4.61 18.12
C GLY A 49 7.83 5.90 18.56
N CYS A 50 7.20 6.62 19.49
CA CYS A 50 7.84 7.71 20.20
C CYS A 50 9.19 7.19 20.67
N ILE A 51 10.25 7.56 19.98
CA ILE A 51 11.57 7.62 20.57
C ILE A 51 11.49 8.75 21.59
N CYS A 52 10.95 8.44 22.77
CA CYS A 52 11.30 9.12 23.99
C CYS A 52 12.82 8.97 24.10
N LYS A 53 13.56 9.92 23.51
CA LYS A 53 14.95 10.17 23.86
C LYS A 53 14.92 10.52 25.35
N MET A 54 15.23 9.54 26.20
CA MET A 54 15.75 9.79 27.53
C MET A 54 17.22 10.18 27.39
#